data_AF-A0A1H6FKK9-F1
#
_entry.id   AF-A0A1H6FKK9-F1
#
_cell.length_a   1.000
_cell.length_b   1.000
_cell.length_c   1.000
_cell.angle_alpha   90.00
_cell.angle_beta   90.00
_cell.angle_gamma   90.00
#
_symmetry.space_group_name_H-M   'P 1'
#
loop_
_entity.id
_entity.type
_entity.pdbx_description
1 polymer ?
#
loop_
_entity_poly.entity_id
_entity_poly.type
_entity_poly.pdbx_seq_one_letter_code
_entity_poly.pdbx_strand_id
1 'polypeptide(L)'
;MTRTLSLALSLTAIAMPAAAQAEETATAVRIDNLDLTRAGDRGKLDARLKSAARKICDNGVRGAAENSRRAACVSAALTQVEPQAQRAIAQAQGGTRLALLMVRTAR
;
A
#
# COMPACT_ATOMS: atom_id res chain seq x y z
N MET A 1 -67.30 -3.01 2.64
CA MET A 1 -66.48 -2.01 3.35
C MET A 1 -65.08 -2.61 3.49
N THR A 2 -64.23 -2.45 2.46
CA THR A 2 -63.12 -1.47 2.39
C THR A 2 -62.07 -1.64 3.49
N ARG A 3 -60.84 -2.03 3.10
CA ARG A 3 -59.60 -1.25 3.30
C ARG A 3 -58.35 -2.09 2.99
N THR A 4 -57.85 -1.99 1.77
CA THR A 4 -56.48 -2.39 1.39
C THR A 4 -55.55 -1.23 1.67
N LEU A 5 -54.72 -1.36 2.70
CA LEU A 5 -53.65 -0.42 3.06
C LEU A 5 -52.46 -0.65 2.12
N SER A 6 -52.18 0.31 1.25
CA SER A 6 -51.00 0.31 0.37
C SER A 6 -49.89 1.13 1.04
N LEU A 7 -48.85 0.48 1.55
CA LEU A 7 -47.61 1.16 1.96
C LEU A 7 -46.78 1.48 0.72
N ALA A 8 -46.74 2.76 0.33
CA ALA A 8 -45.82 3.24 -0.69
C ALA A 8 -44.42 3.37 -0.07
N LEU A 9 -43.51 2.46 -0.45
CA LEU A 9 -42.11 2.47 -0.02
C LEU A 9 -41.33 3.43 -0.92
N SER A 10 -41.18 4.68 -0.46
CA SER A 10 -40.37 5.70 -1.13
C SER A 10 -38.89 5.31 -1.08
N LEU A 11 -38.35 4.77 -2.17
CA LEU A 11 -36.90 4.60 -2.33
C LEU A 11 -36.25 5.97 -2.54
N THR A 12 -35.77 6.58 -1.46
CA THR A 12 -34.84 7.71 -1.56
C THR A 12 -33.50 7.17 -2.06
N ALA A 13 -33.23 7.36 -3.35
CA ALA A 13 -31.93 7.11 -3.93
C ALA A 13 -30.92 8.08 -3.31
N ILE A 14 -30.20 7.63 -2.28
CA ILE A 14 -29.04 8.34 -1.75
C ILE A 14 -27.96 8.25 -2.82
N ALA A 15 -27.76 9.35 -3.55
CA ALA A 15 -26.64 9.51 -4.46
C ALA A 15 -25.35 9.46 -3.65
N MET A 16 -24.73 8.27 -3.56
CA MET A 16 -23.38 8.16 -3.02
C MET A 16 -22.42 8.85 -3.99
N PRO A 17 -21.58 9.80 -3.55
CA PRO A 17 -20.56 10.38 -4.39
C PRO A 17 -19.64 9.26 -4.88
N ALA A 18 -19.50 9.13 -6.20
CA ALA A 18 -18.48 8.29 -6.79
C ALA A 18 -17.11 8.86 -6.40
N ALA A 19 -16.51 8.34 -5.33
CA ALA A 19 -15.13 8.62 -4.99
C ALA A 19 -14.28 8.14 -6.17
N ALA A 20 -13.58 9.07 -6.82
CA ALA A 20 -12.57 8.74 -7.82
C ALA A 20 -11.57 7.77 -7.15
N GLN A 21 -11.58 6.52 -7.62
CA GLN A 21 -10.66 5.50 -7.12
C GLN A 21 -9.27 5.88 -7.62
N ALA A 22 -8.46 6.49 -6.75
CA ALA A 22 -7.04 6.68 -7.01
C ALA A 22 -6.44 5.30 -7.38
N GLU A 23 -5.67 5.25 -8.46
CA GLU A 23 -5.14 3.97 -8.95
C GLU A 23 -4.03 3.52 -7.99
N GLU A 24 -4.39 2.60 -7.07
CA GLU A 24 -3.47 2.11 -6.05
C GLU A 24 -2.48 1.13 -6.68
N THR A 25 -1.28 1.62 -7.00
CA THR A 25 -0.19 0.75 -7.45
C THR A 25 0.46 0.06 -6.27
N ALA A 26 0.38 -1.28 -6.24
CA ALA A 26 0.99 -2.11 -5.21
C ALA A 26 1.97 -3.13 -5.81
N THR A 27 3.04 -3.42 -5.07
CA THR A 27 3.99 -4.47 -5.44
C THR A 27 4.43 -5.27 -4.23
N ALA A 28 4.59 -6.58 -4.43
CA ALA A 28 4.92 -7.52 -3.39
C ALA A 28 6.45 -7.69 -3.26
N VAL A 29 6.98 -7.56 -2.05
CA VAL A 29 8.40 -7.72 -1.72
C VAL A 29 8.59 -9.02 -0.95
N ARG A 30 9.28 -9.97 -1.57
CA ARG A 30 9.65 -11.25 -0.95
C ARG A 30 10.67 -11.04 0.17
N ILE A 31 10.42 -11.67 1.30
CA ILE A 31 11.29 -11.63 2.50
C ILE A 31 11.56 -13.01 3.09
N ASP A 32 10.98 -14.07 2.52
CA ASP A 32 11.15 -15.46 2.93
C ASP A 32 12.60 -15.94 2.92
N ASN A 33 13.45 -15.35 2.07
CA ASN A 33 14.87 -15.68 1.96
C ASN A 33 15.78 -14.78 2.85
N LEU A 34 15.20 -13.93 3.71
CA LEU A 34 15.94 -13.03 4.59
C LEU A 34 15.77 -13.46 6.05
N ASP A 35 16.88 -13.53 6.78
CA ASP A 35 16.85 -13.70 8.23
C ASP A 35 16.85 -12.32 8.91
N LEU A 36 15.65 -11.79 9.16
CA LEU A 36 15.44 -10.45 9.70
C LEU A 36 15.94 -10.27 11.15
N THR A 37 16.41 -11.34 11.80
CA THR A 37 17.15 -11.22 13.08
C THR A 37 18.54 -10.60 12.87
N ARG A 38 19.12 -10.76 11.67
CA ARG A 38 20.46 -10.27 11.33
C ARG A 38 20.42 -8.87 10.75
N ALA A 39 21.29 -7.98 11.23
CA ALA A 39 21.38 -6.61 10.74
C ALA A 39 21.64 -6.53 9.22
N GLY A 40 22.49 -7.42 8.69
CA GLY A 40 22.79 -7.45 7.25
C GLY A 40 21.58 -7.76 6.37
N ASP A 41 20.71 -8.68 6.82
CA ASP A 41 19.50 -9.04 6.07
C ASP A 41 18.38 -8.00 6.24
N ARG A 42 18.35 -7.27 7.37
CA ARG A 42 17.51 -6.07 7.51
C ARG A 42 17.91 -4.96 6.53
N GLY A 43 19.21 -4.77 6.28
CA GLY A 43 19.69 -3.85 5.25
C GLY A 43 19.26 -4.27 3.82
N LYS A 44 19.26 -5.58 3.53
CA LYS A 44 18.75 -6.10 2.26
C LYS A 44 17.24 -5.86 2.11
N LEU A 45 16.47 -5.99 3.19
CA LEU A 45 15.05 -5.66 3.19
C LEU A 45 14.82 -4.19 2.82
N ASP A 46 15.51 -3.27 3.48
CA ASP A 46 15.42 -1.83 3.19
C ASP A 46 15.74 -1.52 1.70
N ALA A 47 16.81 -2.10 1.17
CA ALA A 47 17.16 -1.94 -0.25
C ALA A 47 16.06 -2.46 -1.21
N ARG A 48 15.41 -3.58 -0.86
CA ARG A 48 14.30 -4.14 -1.64
C ARG A 48 13.07 -3.26 -1.59
N LEU A 49 12.71 -2.75 -0.42
CA LEU A 49 11.60 -1.81 -0.25
C LEU A 49 11.82 -0.53 -1.06
N LYS A 50 13.04 0.03 -1.01
CA LYS A 50 13.45 1.19 -1.84
C LYS A 50 13.33 0.92 -3.34
N SER A 51 13.74 -0.27 -3.79
CA SER A 51 13.65 -0.65 -5.20
C SER A 51 12.20 -0.84 -5.65
N ALA A 52 11.38 -1.47 -4.82
CA ALA A 52 9.95 -1.64 -5.03
C ALA A 52 9.22 -0.29 -5.11
N ALA A 53 9.47 0.61 -4.14
CA ALA A 53 8.95 1.97 -4.14
C ALA A 53 9.33 2.73 -5.42
N ARG A 54 10.60 2.65 -5.83
CA ARG A 54 11.06 3.28 -7.09
C ARG A 54 10.33 2.74 -8.31
N LYS A 55 10.04 1.44 -8.36
CA LYS A 55 9.32 0.80 -9.47
C LYS A 55 7.87 1.26 -9.54
N ILE A 56 7.16 1.32 -8.41
CA ILE A 56 5.77 1.78 -8.35
C ILE A 56 5.64 3.31 -8.39
N CYS A 57 6.72 4.06 -8.29
CA CYS A 57 6.73 5.52 -8.46
C CYS A 57 7.32 5.97 -9.80
N ASP A 58 7.80 5.04 -10.62
CA ASP A 58 8.26 5.37 -11.97
C ASP A 58 7.05 5.51 -12.90
N ASN A 59 7.06 6.58 -13.70
CA ASN A 59 6.08 6.85 -14.74
C ASN A 59 6.74 7.11 -16.11
N GLY A 60 8.06 6.93 -16.22
CA GLY A 60 8.81 7.09 -17.47
C GLY A 60 9.02 8.53 -17.94
N VAL A 61 8.46 9.53 -17.22
CA VAL A 61 8.60 10.94 -17.56
C VAL A 61 9.90 11.50 -17.00
N ARG A 62 10.60 12.32 -17.80
CA ARG A 62 11.87 12.95 -17.41
C ARG A 62 11.67 14.44 -17.14
N GLY A 63 12.43 14.98 -16.21
CA GLY A 63 12.47 16.41 -15.91
C GLY A 63 12.68 16.69 -14.43
N ALA A 64 13.12 17.90 -14.09
CA ALA A 64 13.40 18.27 -12.70
C ALA A 64 12.15 18.19 -11.81
N ALA A 65 11.03 18.76 -12.27
CA ALA A 65 9.75 18.71 -11.56
C ALA A 65 9.27 17.27 -11.35
N GLU A 66 9.45 16.42 -12.35
CA GLU A 66 9.06 15.01 -12.26
C GLU A 66 9.96 14.22 -11.32
N ASN A 67 11.26 14.49 -11.33
CA ASN A 67 12.20 13.91 -10.38
C ASN A 67 11.81 14.24 -8.93
N SER A 68 11.38 15.49 -8.66
CA SER A 68 10.87 15.89 -7.35
C SER A 68 9.60 15.15 -6.95
N ARG A 69 8.64 15.00 -7.88
CA ARG A 69 7.40 14.23 -7.64
C ARG A 69 7.69 12.77 -7.35
N ARG A 70 8.57 12.15 -8.15
CA ARG A 70 9.01 10.77 -7.92
C ARG A 70 9.70 10.60 -6.57
N ALA A 71 10.55 11.54 -6.16
CA ALA A 71 11.19 11.50 -4.85
C ALA A 71 10.16 11.56 -3.70
N ALA A 72 9.16 12.43 -3.81
CA ALA A 72 8.07 12.52 -2.85
C ALA A 72 7.25 11.23 -2.79
N CYS A 73 6.92 10.64 -3.94
CA CYS A 73 6.23 9.34 -4.03
C CYS A 73 7.01 8.23 -3.34
N VAL A 74 8.31 8.11 -3.62
CA VAL A 74 9.17 7.08 -3.00
C VAL A 74 9.23 7.27 -1.48
N SER A 75 9.37 8.51 -1.00
CA SER A 75 9.37 8.81 0.44
C SER A 75 8.06 8.38 1.10
N ALA A 76 6.92 8.76 0.51
CA ALA A 76 5.60 8.40 1.03
C ALA A 76 5.38 6.88 1.04
N ALA A 77 5.76 6.17 -0.03
CA ALA A 77 5.67 4.72 -0.12
C ALA A 77 6.46 4.03 1.00
N LEU A 78 7.67 4.52 1.26
CA LEU A 78 8.54 3.99 2.32
C LEU A 78 7.96 4.26 3.71
N THR A 79 7.45 5.46 3.96
CA THR A 79 6.76 5.78 5.23
C THR A 79 5.54 4.89 5.45
N GLN A 80 4.78 4.56 4.41
CA GLN A 80 3.60 3.70 4.53
C GLN A 80 3.96 2.23 4.82
N VAL A 81 5.09 1.73 4.31
CA VAL A 81 5.50 0.33 4.54
C VAL A 81 6.32 0.15 5.82
N GLU A 82 6.93 1.21 6.36
CA GLU A 82 7.75 1.17 7.58
C GLU A 82 7.10 0.39 8.74
N PRO A 83 5.82 0.63 9.13
CA PRO A 83 5.21 -0.14 10.21
C PRO A 83 5.10 -1.63 9.90
N GLN A 84 4.92 -2.00 8.64
CA GLN A 84 4.85 -3.41 8.21
C GLN A 84 6.24 -4.06 8.29
N ALA A 85 7.28 -3.34 7.86
CA ALA A 85 8.66 -3.80 7.95
C ALA A 85 9.10 -4.00 9.42
N GLN A 86 8.76 -3.07 10.31
CA GLN A 86 9.05 -3.19 11.74
C GLN A 86 8.33 -4.39 12.37
N ARG A 87 7.06 -4.62 12.02
CA ARG A 87 6.34 -5.82 12.47
C ARG A 87 6.99 -7.11 11.94
N ALA A 88 7.42 -7.14 10.68
CA ALA A 88 8.12 -8.30 10.13
C ALA A 88 9.42 -8.61 10.88
N ILE A 89 10.18 -7.57 11.24
CA ILE A 89 11.41 -7.70 12.04
C ILE A 89 11.09 -8.22 13.45
N ALA A 90 10.11 -7.62 14.13
CA ALA A 90 9.71 -8.04 15.47
C ALA A 90 9.19 -9.49 15.50
N GLN A 91 8.39 -9.89 14.52
CA GLN A 91 7.91 -11.26 14.38
C GLN A 91 9.06 -12.24 14.15
N ALA A 92 10.03 -11.90 13.30
CA ALA A 92 11.18 -12.76 13.05
C ALA A 92 12.03 -12.97 14.30
N GLN A 93 12.16 -11.95 15.16
CA GLN A 93 12.81 -12.05 16.48
C GLN A 93 12.02 -12.92 17.45
N GLY A 94 10.69 -12.91 17.37
CA GLY A 94 9.80 -13.79 18.12
C GLY A 94 9.60 -15.19 17.51
N GLY A 95 10.36 -15.57 16.48
CA GLY A 95 10.30 -16.90 15.86
C GLY A 95 9.23 -17.07 14.76
N THR A 96 8.43 -16.05 14.46
CA THR A 96 7.42 -16.08 13.40
C THR A 96 7.95 -15.38 12.14
N ARG A 97 7.95 -16.05 10.98
CA ARG A 97 8.46 -15.45 9.73
C ARG A 97 7.33 -15.11 8.76
N LEU A 98 7.29 -13.85 8.33
CA LEU A 98 6.49 -13.43 7.18
C LEU A 98 7.22 -13.78 5.89
N ALA A 99 6.47 -14.15 4.85
CA ALA A 99 7.03 -14.46 3.54
C ALA A 99 7.13 -13.24 2.61
N LEU A 100 6.26 -12.24 2.82
CA LEU A 100 6.01 -11.15 1.88
C LEU A 100 5.63 -9.86 2.62
N LEU A 101 5.96 -8.70 2.02
CA LEU A 101 5.52 -7.37 2.42
C LEU A 101 4.94 -6.63 1.21
N MET A 102 3.93 -5.78 1.42
CA MET A 102 3.30 -5.01 0.34
C MET A 102 3.75 -3.55 0.40
N VAL A 103 4.31 -3.06 -0.70
CA VAL A 103 4.59 -1.63 -0.90
C VAL A 103 3.52 -1.07 -1.81
N ARG A 104 2.91 0.05 -1.42
CA ARG A 104 1.80 0.67 -2.13
C ARG A 104 1.94 2.18 -2.17
N THR A 105 1.34 2.78 -3.20
CA THR A 105 1.18 4.23 -3.35
C THR A 105 -0.17 4.52 -3.96
N ALA A 106 -0.82 5.60 -3.49
CA ALA A 106 -1.93 6.20 -4.20
C ALA A 106 -1.34 7.14 -5.27
N ARG A 107 -1.68 6.93 -6.54
CA ARG A 107 -1.35 7.83 -7.64
C ARG A 107 -2.54 8.70 -8.00
#